data_AF-A0A968JLJ2-F1
#
_entry.id   AF-A0A968JLJ2-F1
#
_cell.length_a   1.000
_cell.length_b   1.000
_cell.length_c   1.000
_cell.angle_alpha   90.00
_cell.angle_beta   90.00
_cell.angle_gamma   90.00
#
_symmetry.space_group_name_H-M   'P 1'
#
loop_
_entity.id
_entity.type
_entity.pdbx_description
1 polymer ?
#
loop_
_entity_poly.entity_id
_entity_poly.type
_entity_poly.pdbx_seq_one_letter_code
_entity_poly.pdbx_strand_id
1 'polypeptide(L)'
;MTPLNQHNSLDAALRLAQVLGETEPEPVQLLQRVVEVLGTPETQELLDLTSQIESDGGLLTRDGSRRRTPGGTFFWLVRDRLQQQGRRKELNRIFPVRRSKPAGPPRARKSLPWLRLRLCWR
;
A
#
# COMPACT_ATOMS: atom_id res chain seq x y z
N MET A 1 -37.61 16.81 -1.70
CA MET A 1 -36.29 17.10 -1.11
C MET A 1 -35.54 15.77 -0.97
N THR A 2 -34.81 15.35 -1.99
CA THR A 2 -34.00 14.13 -1.93
C THR A 2 -32.77 14.40 -1.07
N PRO A 3 -32.44 13.59 -0.06
CA PRO A 3 -31.15 13.70 0.62
C PRO A 3 -30.07 13.18 -0.32
N LEU A 4 -29.53 14.06 -1.16
CA LEU A 4 -28.29 13.85 -1.89
C LEU A 4 -27.13 14.01 -0.90
N ASN A 5 -26.74 12.97 -0.17
CA ASN A 5 -25.34 12.86 0.27
C ASN A 5 -24.94 11.47 0.79
N GLN A 6 -24.90 10.50 -0.13
CA GLN A 6 -23.91 9.44 -0.04
C GLN A 6 -22.91 9.73 -1.15
N HIS A 7 -21.83 10.45 -0.88
CA HIS A 7 -20.73 10.52 -1.84
C HIS A 7 -20.25 9.10 -2.07
N ASN A 8 -20.27 8.66 -3.33
CA ASN A 8 -19.71 7.38 -3.73
C ASN A 8 -18.26 7.32 -3.22
N SER A 9 -17.86 6.24 -2.56
CA SER A 9 -16.51 6.09 -2.02
C SER A 9 -15.45 6.25 -3.09
N LEU A 10 -15.77 5.87 -4.34
CA LEU A 10 -14.93 6.08 -5.51
C LEU A 10 -14.70 7.56 -5.83
N ASP A 11 -15.73 8.40 -5.82
CA ASP A 11 -15.58 9.83 -6.13
C ASP A 11 -14.71 10.54 -5.08
N ALA A 12 -14.90 10.18 -3.81
CA ALA A 12 -14.06 10.67 -2.71
C ALA A 12 -12.61 10.20 -2.88
N ALA A 13 -12.40 8.94 -3.26
CA ALA A 13 -11.07 8.39 -3.52
C ALA A 13 -10.37 9.08 -4.68
N LEU A 14 -11.09 9.38 -5.78
CA LEU A 14 -10.53 10.08 -6.93
C LEU A 14 -10.11 11.52 -6.59
N ARG A 15 -10.91 12.22 -5.77
CA ARG A 15 -10.54 13.56 -5.27
C ARG A 15 -9.30 13.49 -4.38
N LEU A 16 -9.25 12.52 -3.46
CA LEU A 16 -8.06 12.29 -2.63
C LEU A 16 -6.83 11.99 -3.47
N ALA A 17 -6.99 11.13 -4.49
CA ALA A 17 -5.91 10.76 -5.39
C ALA A 17 -5.35 11.98 -6.13
N GLN A 18 -6.23 12.87 -6.61
CA GLN A 18 -5.83 14.12 -7.24
C GLN A 18 -5.03 15.02 -6.29
N VAL A 19 -5.47 15.15 -5.03
CA VAL A 19 -4.77 15.97 -4.02
C VAL A 19 -3.43 15.36 -3.64
N LEU A 20 -3.36 14.04 -3.50
CA LEU A 20 -2.15 13.32 -3.09
C LEU A 20 -1.16 13.06 -4.24
N GLY A 21 -1.54 13.38 -5.49
CA GLY A 21 -0.73 13.13 -6.68
C GLY A 21 -0.68 11.66 -7.09
N GLU A 22 -1.67 10.87 -6.69
CA GLU A 22 -1.74 9.43 -6.98
C GLU A 22 -2.52 9.20 -8.29
N THR A 23 -1.87 8.69 -9.31
CA THR A 23 -2.51 8.38 -10.62
C THR A 23 -2.68 6.89 -10.86
N GLU A 24 -1.96 6.06 -10.11
CA GLU A 24 -1.93 4.63 -10.34
C GLU A 24 -3.18 3.95 -9.77
N PRO A 25 -3.70 2.90 -10.44
CA PRO A 25 -4.91 2.21 -10.00
C PRO A 25 -4.82 1.62 -8.58
N GLU A 26 -3.64 1.11 -8.19
CA GLU A 26 -3.45 0.47 -6.88
C GLU A 26 -3.61 1.47 -5.71
N PRO A 27 -2.91 2.62 -5.69
CA PRO A 27 -3.15 3.68 -4.70
C PRO A 27 -4.60 4.18 -4.68
N VAL A 28 -5.25 4.36 -5.82
CA VAL A 28 -6.65 4.81 -5.89
C VAL A 28 -7.59 3.79 -5.21
N GLN A 29 -7.42 2.49 -5.49
CA GLN A 29 -8.19 1.43 -4.82
C GLN A 29 -7.92 1.38 -3.31
N LEU A 30 -6.69 1.70 -2.89
CA LEU A 30 -6.34 1.78 -1.48
C LEU A 30 -7.02 2.97 -0.81
N LEU A 31 -7.05 4.14 -1.46
CA LEU A 31 -7.78 5.33 -0.99
C LEU A 31 -9.28 5.07 -0.88
N GLN A 32 -9.87 4.38 -1.86
CA GLN A 32 -11.27 3.97 -1.79
C GLN A 32 -11.55 3.11 -0.56
N ARG A 33 -10.70 2.12 -0.28
CA ARG A 33 -10.84 1.30 0.94
C ARG A 33 -10.69 2.11 2.23
N VAL A 34 -9.83 3.13 2.25
CA VAL A 34 -9.72 4.04 3.41
C VAL A 34 -11.05 4.75 3.63
N VAL A 35 -11.63 5.36 2.58
CA VAL A 35 -12.93 6.05 2.67
C VAL A 35 -14.05 5.11 3.10
N GLU A 36 -14.09 3.88 2.57
CA GLU A 36 -15.13 2.89 2.92
C GLU A 36 -15.04 2.41 4.37
N VAL A 37 -13.82 2.32 4.92
CA VAL A 37 -13.59 1.77 6.26
C VAL A 37 -13.64 2.85 7.35
N LEU A 38 -13.08 4.03 7.09
CA LEU A 38 -13.01 5.13 8.07
C LEU A 38 -14.13 6.16 7.89
N GLY A 39 -14.76 6.20 6.71
CA GLY A 39 -15.69 7.25 6.35
C GLY A 39 -15.00 8.54 5.93
N THR A 40 -15.76 9.42 5.29
CA THR A 40 -15.28 10.71 4.80
C THR A 40 -14.74 11.64 5.90
N PRO A 41 -15.38 11.77 7.09
CA PRO A 41 -14.89 12.70 8.12
C PRO A 41 -13.48 12.36 8.62
N GLU A 42 -13.25 11.10 9.04
CA GLU A 42 -11.92 10.66 9.50
C GLU A 42 -10.88 10.73 8.37
N THR A 43 -11.29 10.44 7.14
CA THR A 43 -10.39 10.53 5.98
C THR A 43 -9.97 11.98 5.71
N GLN A 44 -10.88 12.94 5.86
CA GLN A 44 -10.58 14.35 5.68
C GLN A 44 -9.63 14.86 6.77
N GLU A 45 -9.85 14.48 8.04
CA GLU A 45 -8.92 14.81 9.14
C GLU A 45 -7.49 14.34 8.85
N LEU A 46 -7.35 13.14 8.30
CA LEU A 46 -6.04 12.59 7.93
C LEU A 46 -5.41 13.33 6.75
N LEU A 47 -6.22 13.81 5.79
CA LEU A 47 -5.75 14.63 4.68
C LEU A 47 -5.26 16.01 5.14
N ASP A 48 -6.00 16.63 6.06
CA ASP A 48 -5.63 17.92 6.64
C ASP A 48 -4.33 17.79 7.43
N LEU A 49 -4.19 16.73 8.24
CA LEU A 49 -2.96 16.43 8.97
C LEU A 49 -1.78 16.13 8.03
N THR A 50 -2.02 15.44 6.91
CA THR A 50 -1.01 15.22 5.87
C THR A 50 -0.51 16.56 5.33
N SER A 51 -1.44 17.47 5.03
CA SER A 51 -1.13 18.79 4.45
C SER A 51 -0.33 19.65 5.41
N GLN A 52 -0.64 19.62 6.72
CA GLN A 52 0.14 20.28 7.77
C GLN A 52 1.57 19.72 7.82
N ILE A 53 1.72 18.40 7.90
CA ILE A 53 3.02 17.74 7.98
C ILE A 53 3.88 18.04 6.74
N GLU A 54 3.31 17.98 5.54
CA GLU A 54 4.06 18.32 4.32
C GLU A 54 4.48 19.79 4.29
N SER A 55 3.64 20.71 4.80
CA SER A 55 3.97 22.13 4.93
C SER A 55 5.12 22.38 5.94
N ASP A 56 5.20 21.56 6.99
CA ASP A 56 6.26 21.60 8.01
C ASP A 56 7.55 20.88 7.58
N GLY A 57 7.62 20.43 6.31
CA GLY A 57 8.81 19.78 5.74
C GLY A 57 8.69 18.26 5.58
N GLY A 58 7.52 17.68 5.80
CA GLY A 58 7.21 16.28 5.52
C GLY A 58 7.89 15.29 6.45
N LEU A 59 7.65 13.99 6.20
CA LEU A 59 8.23 12.90 6.98
C LEU A 59 9.38 12.22 6.23
N LEU A 60 10.37 11.73 6.97
CA LEU A 60 11.34 10.80 6.40
C LEU A 60 10.75 9.38 6.31
N THR A 61 11.30 8.59 5.38
CA THR A 61 11.09 7.15 5.38
C THR A 61 11.67 6.52 6.65
N ARG A 62 11.23 5.30 6.98
CA ARG A 62 11.64 4.63 8.23
C ARG A 62 13.16 4.44 8.35
N ASP A 63 13.83 4.28 7.22
CA ASP A 63 15.28 4.16 7.07
C ASP A 63 15.99 5.53 6.99
N GLY A 64 15.26 6.64 7.00
CA GLY A 64 15.80 8.00 6.94
C GLY A 64 16.39 8.41 5.59
N SER A 65 16.38 7.52 4.59
CA SER A 65 17.10 7.72 3.33
C SER A 65 16.50 8.80 2.43
N ARG A 66 15.19 9.04 2.53
CA ARG A 66 14.46 9.99 1.70
C ARG A 66 13.24 10.55 2.41
N ARG A 67 12.71 11.66 1.91
CA ARG A 67 11.39 12.16 2.31
C ARG A 67 10.28 11.27 1.71
N ARG A 68 9.19 11.14 2.45
CA ARG A 68 7.94 10.55 1.97
C ARG A 68 7.30 11.52 0.99
N THR A 69 6.54 10.95 0.06
CA THR A 69 5.62 11.72 -0.78
C THR A 69 4.34 12.01 0.02
N PRO A 70 3.52 13.01 -0.36
CA PRO A 70 2.25 13.29 0.31
C PRO A 70 1.37 12.04 0.47
N GLY A 71 1.21 11.23 -0.58
CA GLY A 71 0.49 9.95 -0.49
C GLY A 71 1.16 8.95 0.47
N GLY A 72 2.49 8.88 0.46
CA GLY A 72 3.25 8.06 1.41
C GLY A 72 3.13 8.51 2.87
N THR A 73 3.01 9.82 3.11
CA THR A 73 2.74 10.42 4.42
C THR A 73 1.31 10.10 4.86
N PHE A 74 0.32 10.30 3.98
CA PHE A 74 -1.08 9.96 4.23
C PHE A 74 -1.27 8.50 4.65
N PHE A 75 -0.75 7.54 3.86
CA PHE A 75 -0.89 6.12 4.20
C PHE A 75 -0.14 5.72 5.47
N TRP A 76 0.96 6.42 5.80
CA TRP A 76 1.65 6.23 7.06
C TRP A 76 0.77 6.69 8.24
N LEU A 77 0.14 7.86 8.15
CA LEU A 77 -0.78 8.38 9.18
C LEU A 77 -1.99 7.48 9.40
N VAL A 78 -2.61 6.98 8.32
CA VAL A 78 -3.72 6.02 8.40
C VAL A 78 -3.30 4.79 9.21
N ARG A 79 -2.12 4.22 8.90
CA ARG A 79 -1.61 3.02 9.60
C ARG A 79 -1.31 3.32 11.06
N ASP A 80 -0.59 4.41 11.31
CA ASP A 80 -0.17 4.81 12.66
C ASP A 80 -1.39 5.04 13.56
N ARG A 81 -2.37 5.85 13.11
CA ARG A 81 -3.61 6.12 13.86
C ARG A 81 -4.38 4.84 14.20
N LEU A 82 -4.56 3.94 13.24
CA LEU A 82 -5.27 2.68 13.48
C LEU A 82 -4.52 1.74 14.42
N GLN A 83 -3.19 1.74 14.38
CA GLN A 83 -2.36 0.96 15.31
C GLN A 83 -2.47 1.50 16.73
N GLN A 84 -2.34 2.82 16.91
CA GLN A 84 -2.44 3.47 18.22
C GLN A 84 -3.84 3.33 18.84
N GLN A 85 -4.89 3.30 18.01
CA GLN A 85 -6.28 3.07 18.45
C GLN A 85 -6.64 1.59 18.64
N GLY A 86 -5.72 0.64 18.38
CA GLY A 86 -6.01 -0.80 18.49
C GLY A 86 -7.01 -1.33 17.45
N ARG A 87 -7.26 -0.59 16.35
CA ARG A 87 -8.24 -0.87 15.29
C ARG A 87 -7.74 -1.91 14.29
N ARG A 88 -7.31 -3.07 14.79
CA ARG A 88 -6.68 -4.14 13.99
C ARG A 88 -7.58 -4.64 12.85
N LYS A 89 -8.89 -4.69 13.06
CA LYS A 89 -9.86 -5.15 12.05
C LYS A 89 -9.89 -4.21 10.85
N GLU A 90 -10.00 -2.90 11.08
CA GLU A 90 -9.95 -1.89 10.02
C GLU A 90 -8.59 -1.87 9.33
N LEU A 91 -7.49 -1.96 10.09
CA LEU A 91 -6.14 -2.01 9.54
C LEU A 91 -5.98 -3.17 8.53
N ASN A 92 -6.48 -4.36 8.86
CA ASN A 92 -6.42 -5.53 8.00
C ASN A 92 -7.33 -5.42 6.76
N ARG A 93 -8.45 -4.68 6.86
CA ARG A 93 -9.35 -4.41 5.72
C ARG A 93 -8.69 -3.46 4.71
N ILE A 94 -8.03 -2.42 5.21
CA ILE A 94 -7.37 -1.41 4.36
C ILE A 94 -6.05 -1.95 3.81
N PHE A 95 -5.20 -2.53 4.67
CA PHE A 95 -3.86 -3.04 4.33
C PHE A 95 -3.77 -4.55 4.55
N PRO A 96 -4.42 -5.37 3.72
CA PRO A 96 -4.35 -6.82 3.86
C PRO A 96 -2.91 -7.29 3.67
N VAL A 97 -2.46 -8.17 4.57
CA VAL A 97 -1.16 -8.83 4.45
C VAL A 97 -1.19 -9.67 3.19
N ARG A 98 -0.48 -9.24 2.14
CA ARG A 98 -0.26 -10.06 0.95
C ARG A 98 0.53 -11.29 1.40
N ARG A 99 -0.10 -12.46 1.42
CA ARG A 99 0.63 -13.72 1.60
C ARG A 99 1.61 -13.84 0.43
N SER A 100 2.91 -13.77 0.69
CA SER A 100 3.91 -14.10 -0.31
C SER A 100 3.62 -15.51 -0.81
N LYS A 101 3.50 -15.69 -2.12
CA LYS A 101 3.51 -17.04 -2.71
C LYS A 101 4.81 -17.68 -2.23
N PRO A 102 4.78 -18.88 -1.61
CA PRO A 102 6.03 -19.52 -1.19
C PRO A 102 6.92 -19.59 -2.43
N ALA A 103 8.19 -19.18 -2.27
CA ALA A 103 9.17 -19.36 -3.32
C ALA A 103 9.09 -20.84 -3.73
N GLY A 104 8.80 -21.11 -5.01
CA GLY A 104 8.75 -22.49 -5.50
C GLY A 104 10.04 -23.22 -5.09
N PRO A 105 10.03 -24.56 -5.01
CA PRO A 105 11.23 -25.31 -4.66
C PRO A 105 12.41 -24.83 -5.51
N PRO A 106 13.62 -24.67 -4.93
CA PRO A 106 14.78 -24.21 -5.68
C PRO A 106 14.89 -25.06 -6.93
N ARG A 107 14.88 -24.43 -8.11
CA ARG A 107 14.98 -25.13 -9.40
C ARG A 107 16.17 -26.08 -9.30
N ALA A 108 15.90 -27.38 -9.34
CA ALA A 108 16.94 -28.40 -9.31
C ALA A 108 17.98 -28.04 -10.38
N ARG A 109 19.20 -27.72 -9.93
CA ARG A 109 20.31 -27.41 -10.81
C ARG A 109 20.53 -28.67 -11.65
N LYS A 110 20.15 -28.63 -12.93
CA LYS A 110 20.39 -29.73 -13.86
C LYS A 110 21.90 -29.96 -13.88
N SER A 111 22.38 -31.00 -13.21
CA SER A 111 23.72 -31.51 -13.38
C SER A 111 23.80 -32.08 -14.79
N LEU A 112 24.53 -31.43 -15.67
CA LEU A 112 25.01 -32.03 -16.91
C LEU A 112 26.39 -32.63 -16.61
N PRO A 113 26.57 -33.97 -16.61
CA PRO A 113 27.89 -34.54 -16.72
C PRO A 113 28.17 -34.78 -18.21
N TRP A 114 28.86 -33.82 -18.81
CA TRP A 114 29.81 -34.11 -19.88
C TRP A 114 31.03 -34.76 -19.20
N LEU A 115 31.55 -35.88 -19.76
CA LEU A 115 32.64 -36.79 -19.30
C LEU A 115 32.08 -38.15 -18.82
N ARG A 116 32.44 -39.34 -19.33
CA ARG A 116 33.57 -39.78 -20.17
C ARG A 116 33.24 -41.13 -20.83
N LEU A 117 33.54 -41.21 -22.12
CA LEU A 117 34.14 -42.34 -22.87
C LEU A 117 33.96 -43.77 -22.31
N ARG A 118 33.08 -44.54 -22.97
CA ARG A 118 33.16 -46.00 -22.99
C ARG A 118 34.43 -46.41 -23.76
N LEU A 119 35.44 -46.87 -23.04
CA LEU A 119 36.44 -47.80 -23.57
C LEU A 119 35.81 -49.19 -23.58
N CYS A 120 35.51 -49.72 -24.77
CA CYS A 120 35.40 -51.16 -25.03
C CYS A 120 35.57 -51.37 -26.54
N TRP A 121 36.82 -51.55 -26.97
CA TRP A 121 37.17 -52.26 -28.19
C TRP A 121 37.92 -53.51 -27.74
N ARG A 122 37.28 -54.68 -27.86
CA ARG A 122 37.94 -55.96 -28.11
C ARG A 122 36.92 -56.93 -28.69
#